data_AF-M5C343-F1
#
_entry.id   AF-M5C343-F1
#
_cell.length_a   1.000
_cell.length_b   1.000
_cell.length_c   1.000
_cell.angle_alpha   90.00
_cell.angle_beta   90.00
_cell.angle_gamma   90.00
#
_symmetry.space_group_name_H-M   'P 1'
#
loop_
_entity.id
_entity.type
_entity.pdbx_description
1 polymer ?
#
loop_
_entity_poly.entity_id
_entity_poly.type
_entity_poly.pdbx_seq_one_letter_code
_entity_poly.pdbx_strand_id
1 'polypeptide(L)'
;MIKFYKPSTRDMFYNFFSSVFNKSGPPLNKFAHAESDVIVAHLRRLANSPDEWHQALEELEEDGYQPELVLLDAGLVNVLSEKNRRNFLDLFRAIAEFDGYRAGQLMVQRCRSPHLAIDPDVFALKIQHMVLGVKRNTFSLGRIKIADVLYDVLRAVRTHHKASGAN
;
A
#
# COMPACT_ATOMS: atom_id res chain seq x y z
N MET A 1 -6.22 11.42 0.07
CA MET A 1 -6.52 12.75 0.69
C MET A 1 -7.06 12.48 2.07
N ILE A 2 -6.69 13.27 3.08
CA ILE A 2 -7.23 13.12 4.45
C ILE A 2 -8.31 14.19 4.64
N LYS A 3 -9.46 13.80 5.19
CA LYS A 3 -10.51 14.70 5.67
C LYS A 3 -10.76 14.46 7.15
N PHE A 4 -11.36 15.42 7.83
CA PHE A 4 -11.86 15.25 9.18
C PHE A 4 -13.37 15.37 9.17
N TYR A 5 -14.04 14.52 9.94
CA TYR A 5 -15.48 14.59 10.14
C TYR A 5 -15.80 14.39 11.61
N LYS A 6 -16.90 14.99 12.07
CA LYS A 6 -17.40 14.83 13.43
C LYS A 6 -18.64 13.91 13.36
N PRO A 7 -18.56 12.65 13.85
CA PRO A 7 -19.70 11.76 13.84
C PRO A 7 -20.80 12.31 14.74
N SER A 8 -22.06 12.31 14.29
CA SER A 8 -23.19 12.58 15.18
C SER A 8 -23.49 11.36 16.06
N THR A 9 -24.18 11.54 17.19
CA THR A 9 -24.60 10.43 18.09
C THR A 9 -25.32 9.31 17.32
N ARG A 10 -26.08 9.69 16.29
CA ARG A 10 -26.78 8.78 15.39
C ARG A 10 -25.81 7.99 14.51
N ASP A 11 -24.76 8.62 13.98
CA ASP A 11 -23.74 7.95 13.15
C ASP A 11 -22.90 6.95 13.96
N MET A 12 -22.65 7.24 15.24
CA MET A 12 -22.00 6.32 16.18
C MET A 12 -22.82 5.03 16.38
N PHE A 13 -24.14 5.14 16.58
CA PHE A 13 -25.03 3.97 16.62
C PHE A 13 -25.00 3.21 15.29
N TYR A 14 -25.06 3.90 14.15
CA TYR A 14 -24.98 3.24 12.85
C TYR A 14 -23.65 2.49 12.64
N ASN A 15 -22.52 3.06 13.04
CA ASN A 15 -21.21 2.41 12.97
C ASN A 15 -21.13 1.16 13.89
N PHE A 16 -21.76 1.20 15.06
CA PHE A 16 -21.86 0.04 15.94
C PHE A 16 -22.73 -1.06 15.32
N PHE A 17 -23.90 -0.72 14.78
CA PHE A 17 -24.77 -1.69 14.13
C PHE A 17 -24.20 -2.21 12.80
N SER A 18 -23.46 -1.41 12.03
CA SER A 18 -22.81 -1.84 10.78
C SER A 18 -21.53 -2.67 11.02
N SER A 19 -20.83 -2.45 12.14
CA SER A 19 -19.76 -3.36 12.59
C SER A 19 -20.28 -4.77 12.87
N VAL A 20 -21.55 -4.92 13.22
CA VAL A 20 -22.22 -6.22 13.45
C VAL A 20 -22.92 -6.73 12.19
N PHE A 21 -23.41 -5.83 11.33
CA PHE A 21 -24.10 -6.15 10.09
C PHE A 21 -23.37 -5.55 8.89
N ASN A 22 -22.80 -6.41 8.06
CA ASN A 22 -21.95 -6.13 6.90
C ASN A 22 -22.62 -5.24 5.82
N LYS A 23 -22.87 -3.96 6.12
CA LYS A 23 -23.47 -2.95 5.24
C LYS A 23 -22.74 -1.62 5.36
N SER A 24 -22.68 -0.93 4.21
CA SER A 24 -21.91 0.27 3.92
C SER A 24 -22.11 1.43 4.92
N GLY A 25 -21.02 2.18 5.14
CA GLY A 25 -20.87 3.23 6.14
C GLY A 25 -21.82 4.44 6.04
N PRO A 26 -21.73 5.37 7.01
CA PRO A 26 -22.70 6.43 7.23
C PRO A 26 -22.76 7.46 6.08
N PRO A 27 -23.90 8.16 5.92
CA PRO A 27 -24.07 9.16 4.87
C PRO A 27 -23.17 10.38 5.08
N LEU A 28 -22.55 10.84 3.98
CA LEU A 28 -21.62 11.97 3.96
C LEU A 28 -22.31 13.29 4.35
N ASN A 29 -21.91 13.90 5.47
CA ASN A 29 -22.42 15.20 5.89
C ASN A 29 -21.75 16.33 5.09
N LYS A 30 -22.51 16.99 4.19
CA LYS A 30 -21.97 18.02 3.27
C LYS A 30 -21.42 19.26 3.97
N PHE A 31 -21.86 19.58 5.20
CA PHE A 31 -21.36 20.71 5.99
C PHE A 31 -20.00 20.44 6.64
N ALA A 32 -19.57 19.17 6.74
CA ALA A 32 -18.27 18.80 7.31
C ALA A 32 -17.07 19.18 6.44
N HIS A 33 -17.28 19.47 5.15
CA HIS A 33 -16.17 19.72 4.22
C HIS A 33 -15.46 21.05 4.47
N ALA A 34 -16.19 22.13 4.81
CA ALA A 34 -15.57 23.43 5.06
C ALA A 34 -14.71 23.43 6.34
N GLU A 35 -15.20 22.77 7.41
CA GLU A 35 -14.42 22.58 8.65
C GLU A 35 -13.20 21.68 8.43
N SER A 36 -13.38 20.58 7.68
CA SER A 36 -12.27 19.68 7.33
C SER A 36 -11.12 20.40 6.65
N ASP A 37 -11.39 21.28 5.69
CA ASP A 37 -10.33 21.98 4.95
C ASP A 37 -9.55 22.94 5.86
N VAL A 38 -10.23 23.59 6.81
CA VAL A 38 -9.60 24.45 7.82
C VAL A 38 -8.71 23.64 8.76
N ILE A 39 -9.20 22.49 9.24
CA ILE A 39 -8.44 21.56 10.09
C ILE A 39 -7.17 21.09 9.37
N VAL A 40 -7.32 20.61 8.13
CA VAL A 40 -6.17 20.14 7.33
C VAL A 40 -5.18 21.28 7.05
N ALA A 41 -5.66 22.50 6.77
CA ALA A 41 -4.79 23.66 6.57
C ALA A 41 -4.05 24.06 7.86
N HIS A 42 -4.69 23.96 9.03
CA HIS A 42 -4.06 24.19 10.31
C HIS A 42 -2.95 23.16 10.58
N LEU A 43 -3.24 21.86 10.47
CA LEU A 43 -2.26 20.79 10.66
C LEU A 43 -1.08 20.89 9.68
N ARG A 44 -1.30 21.34 8.44
CA ARG A 44 -0.22 21.58 7.48
C ARG A 44 0.75 22.69 7.91
N ARG A 45 0.28 23.72 8.61
CA ARG A 45 1.15 24.79 9.11
C ARG A 45 2.08 24.29 10.23
N LEU A 46 1.62 23.31 11.00
CA LEU A 46 2.37 22.67 12.09
C LEU A 46 3.29 21.53 11.60
N ALA A 47 3.39 21.28 10.29
CA ALA A 47 4.09 20.10 9.74
C ALA A 47 5.60 20.02 10.11
N ASN A 48 6.22 21.14 10.48
CA ASN A 48 7.63 21.20 10.91
C ASN A 48 7.80 21.20 12.44
N SER A 49 6.71 21.14 13.20
CA SER A 49 6.70 21.17 14.68
C SER A 49 6.01 19.90 15.21
N PRO A 50 6.73 18.78 15.38
CA PRO A 50 6.12 17.49 15.73
C PRO A 50 5.29 17.54 17.02
N ASP A 51 5.76 18.23 18.06
CA ASP A 51 5.09 18.29 19.36
C ASP A 51 3.77 19.07 19.26
N GLU A 52 3.79 20.25 18.63
CA GLU A 52 2.59 21.07 18.38
C GLU A 52 1.60 20.34 17.46
N TRP A 53 2.11 19.57 16.49
CA TRP A 53 1.28 18.79 15.58
C TRP A 53 0.55 17.65 16.29
N HIS A 54 1.22 16.96 17.22
CA HIS A 54 0.59 15.92 18.03
C HIS A 54 -0.45 16.51 18.98
N GLN A 55 -0.14 17.62 19.65
CA GLN A 55 -1.10 18.30 20.53
C GLN A 55 -2.37 18.70 19.77
N ALA A 56 -2.22 19.30 18.57
CA ALA A 56 -3.37 19.67 17.76
C ALA A 56 -4.22 18.45 17.32
N LEU A 57 -3.60 17.27 17.15
CA LEU A 57 -4.35 16.04 16.89
C LEU A 57 -5.11 15.53 18.11
N GLU A 58 -4.51 15.59 19.30
CA GLU A 58 -5.16 15.22 20.56
C GLU A 58 -6.39 16.11 20.81
N GLU A 59 -6.25 17.42 20.61
CA GLU A 59 -7.36 18.38 20.72
C GLU A 59 -8.50 18.05 19.74
N LEU A 60 -8.17 17.69 18.49
CA LEU A 60 -9.17 17.27 17.50
C LEU A 60 -9.89 15.97 17.89
N GLU A 61 -9.17 15.01 18.48
CA GLU A 61 -9.75 13.77 18.99
C GLU A 61 -10.69 14.03 20.17
N GLU A 62 -10.27 14.88 21.12
CA GLU A 62 -11.10 15.31 22.26
C GLU A 62 -12.37 16.04 21.80
N ASP A 63 -12.26 16.86 20.76
CA ASP A 63 -13.39 17.52 20.11
C ASP A 63 -14.27 16.55 19.30
N GLY A 64 -13.90 15.27 19.21
CA GLY A 64 -14.66 14.21 18.56
C GLY A 64 -14.51 14.17 17.04
N TYR A 65 -13.49 14.83 16.48
CA TYR A 65 -13.16 14.70 15.06
C TYR A 65 -12.42 13.38 14.80
N GLN A 66 -12.73 12.75 13.68
CA GLN A 66 -12.05 11.55 13.21
C GLN A 66 -11.45 11.77 11.82
N PRO A 67 -10.22 11.26 11.57
CA PRO A 67 -9.62 11.31 10.24
C PRO A 67 -10.29 10.28 9.31
N GLU A 68 -10.51 10.70 8.07
CA GLU A 68 -11.05 9.89 6.97
C GLU A 68 -10.04 9.89 5.81
N LEU A 69 -9.66 8.69 5.35
CA LEU A 69 -8.84 8.53 4.15
C LEU A 69 -9.72 8.43 2.91
N VAL A 70 -9.68 9.48 2.08
CA VAL A 70 -10.41 9.54 0.80
C VAL A 70 -9.48 9.15 -0.36
N LEU A 71 -9.87 8.07 -1.04
CA LEU A 71 -9.27 7.61 -2.30
C LEU A 71 -10.08 8.20 -3.47
N LEU A 72 -9.51 9.16 -4.19
CA LEU A 72 -10.19 9.83 -5.31
C LEU A 72 -10.03 9.09 -6.64
N ASP A 73 -8.88 8.45 -6.81
CA ASP A 73 -8.55 7.65 -7.96
C ASP A 73 -7.92 6.35 -7.48
N ALA A 74 -8.54 5.23 -7.83
CA ALA A 74 -7.97 3.91 -7.62
C ALA A 74 -7.12 3.46 -8.84
N GLY A 75 -7.03 4.30 -9.88
CA GLY A 75 -6.43 4.00 -11.17
C GLY A 75 -7.23 2.97 -11.95
N LEU A 76 -6.51 2.16 -12.73
CA LEU A 76 -7.08 1.01 -13.43
C LEU A 76 -7.40 -0.10 -12.41
N VAL A 77 -8.66 -0.20 -12.00
CA VAL A 77 -9.13 -1.29 -11.16
C VAL A 77 -9.33 -2.54 -12.02
N ASN A 78 -8.67 -3.64 -11.65
CA ASN A 78 -8.87 -4.93 -12.28
C ASN A 78 -9.35 -5.95 -11.26
N VAL A 79 -10.35 -6.75 -11.62
CA VAL A 79 -10.80 -7.87 -10.78
C VAL A 79 -9.83 -9.03 -11.02
N LEU A 80 -9.12 -9.43 -9.97
CA LEU A 80 -8.26 -10.60 -10.05
C LEU A 80 -9.15 -11.85 -10.12
N SER A 81 -8.94 -12.68 -11.14
CA SER A 81 -9.42 -14.06 -11.11
C SER A 81 -8.87 -14.78 -9.88
N GLU A 82 -9.52 -15.85 -9.43
CA GLU A 82 -9.04 -16.59 -8.24
C GLU A 82 -7.57 -17.03 -8.37
N LYS A 83 -7.16 -17.43 -9.59
CA LYS A 83 -5.77 -17.78 -9.89
C LYS A 83 -4.83 -16.59 -9.69
N ASN A 84 -5.18 -15.43 -10.24
CA ASN A 84 -4.36 -14.23 -10.10
C ASN A 84 -4.33 -13.73 -8.64
N ARG A 85 -5.44 -13.88 -7.92
CA ARG A 85 -5.51 -13.56 -6.48
C ARG A 85 -4.57 -14.45 -5.67
N ARG A 86 -4.60 -15.77 -5.88
CA ARG A 86 -3.65 -16.70 -5.25
C ARG A 86 -2.21 -16.37 -5.63
N ASN A 87 -1.96 -16.09 -6.91
CA ASN A 87 -0.64 -15.71 -7.40
C ASN A 87 -0.08 -14.48 -6.67
N PHE A 88 -0.92 -13.45 -6.52
CA PHE A 88 -0.58 -12.23 -5.80
C PHE A 88 -0.34 -12.48 -4.32
N LEU A 89 -1.25 -13.16 -3.63
CA LEU A 89 -1.16 -13.38 -2.19
C LEU A 89 0.08 -14.18 -1.80
N ASP A 90 0.40 -15.26 -2.51
CA ASP A 90 1.59 -16.05 -2.17
C ASP A 90 2.89 -15.28 -2.45
N LEU A 91 2.93 -14.52 -3.55
CA LEU A 91 4.09 -13.69 -3.89
C LEU A 91 4.29 -12.59 -2.84
N PHE A 92 3.20 -11.89 -2.50
CA PHE A 92 3.23 -10.82 -1.51
C PHE A 92 3.60 -11.35 -0.12
N ARG A 93 3.08 -12.52 0.26
CA ARG A 93 3.44 -13.20 1.50
C ARG A 93 4.94 -13.52 1.56
N ALA A 94 5.51 -14.10 0.50
CA ALA A 94 6.94 -14.39 0.44
C ALA A 94 7.80 -13.12 0.61
N ILE A 95 7.39 -12.00 0.00
CA ILE A 95 8.07 -10.70 0.15
C ILE A 95 7.95 -10.18 1.59
N ALA A 96 6.75 -10.24 2.19
CA ALA A 96 6.49 -9.77 3.55
C ALA A 96 7.26 -10.59 4.62
N GLU A 97 7.44 -11.89 4.37
CA GLU A 97 8.25 -12.79 5.22
C GLU A 97 9.76 -12.67 4.93
N PHE A 98 10.16 -11.78 4.03
CA PHE A 98 11.53 -11.57 3.55
C PHE A 98 12.19 -12.79 2.89
N ASP A 99 11.37 -13.68 2.32
CA ASP A 99 11.78 -14.82 1.52
C ASP A 99 11.76 -14.46 0.02
N GLY A 100 12.79 -13.72 -0.40
CA GLY A 100 12.94 -13.30 -1.79
C GLY A 100 13.30 -14.45 -2.74
N TYR A 101 13.91 -15.53 -2.26
CA TYR A 101 14.17 -16.72 -3.07
C TYR A 101 12.85 -17.36 -3.49
N ARG A 102 11.94 -17.58 -2.53
CA ARG A 102 10.59 -18.05 -2.82
C ARG A 102 9.83 -17.09 -3.72
N ALA A 103 9.94 -15.78 -3.47
CA ALA A 103 9.33 -14.77 -4.34
C ALA A 103 9.82 -14.91 -5.80
N GLY A 104 11.13 -15.05 -6.02
CA GLY A 104 11.70 -15.25 -7.34
C GLY A 104 11.22 -16.54 -8.03
N GLN A 105 11.14 -17.65 -7.29
CA GLN A 105 10.57 -18.90 -7.81
C GLN A 105 9.09 -18.73 -8.23
N LEU A 106 8.28 -18.07 -7.40
CA LEU A 106 6.88 -17.80 -7.69
C LEU A 106 6.73 -16.92 -8.94
N MET A 107 7.58 -15.89 -9.10
CA MET A 107 7.59 -15.03 -10.28
C MET A 107 7.90 -15.82 -11.57
N VAL A 108 8.90 -16.71 -11.53
CA VAL A 108 9.23 -17.55 -12.70
C VAL A 108 8.10 -18.52 -13.02
N GLN A 109 7.62 -19.28 -12.03
CA GLN A 109 6.61 -20.34 -12.21
C GLN A 109 5.25 -19.80 -12.70
N ARG A 110 4.93 -18.56 -12.36
CA ARG A 110 3.61 -17.96 -12.58
C ARG A 110 3.61 -16.87 -13.65
N CYS A 111 4.74 -16.60 -14.30
CA CYS A 111 4.79 -15.72 -15.46
C CYS A 111 4.09 -16.39 -16.68
N ARG A 112 3.83 -15.62 -17.74
CA ARG A 112 3.12 -16.13 -18.93
C ARG A 112 3.92 -17.18 -19.71
N SER A 113 5.25 -17.09 -19.68
CA SER A 113 6.15 -17.92 -20.47
C SER A 113 7.31 -18.45 -19.60
N PRO A 114 7.03 -19.34 -18.63
CA PRO A 114 8.04 -19.83 -17.67
C PRO A 114 9.21 -20.56 -18.35
N HIS A 115 8.95 -21.22 -19.48
CA HIS A 115 9.96 -21.93 -20.28
C HIS A 115 10.98 -20.99 -20.96
N LEU A 116 10.72 -19.67 -21.00
CA LEU A 116 11.64 -18.66 -21.50
C LEU A 116 12.55 -18.09 -20.40
N ALA A 117 12.40 -18.52 -19.14
CA ALA A 117 13.27 -18.08 -18.07
C ALA A 117 14.69 -18.65 -18.26
N ILE A 118 15.69 -17.79 -18.13
CA ILE A 118 17.12 -18.14 -18.16
C ILE A 118 17.62 -18.13 -16.73
N ASP A 119 18.31 -19.20 -16.32
CA ASP A 119 18.91 -19.34 -14.99
C ASP A 119 17.94 -18.95 -13.86
N PRO A 120 16.79 -19.63 -13.73
CA PRO A 120 15.72 -19.24 -12.80
C PRO A 120 16.17 -19.23 -11.33
N ASP A 121 17.12 -20.08 -10.95
CA ASP A 121 17.69 -20.07 -9.60
C ASP A 121 18.59 -18.86 -9.37
N VAL A 122 19.36 -18.42 -10.38
CA VAL A 122 20.16 -17.19 -10.30
C VAL A 122 19.23 -15.97 -10.19
N PHE A 123 18.12 -15.97 -10.94
CA PHE A 123 17.08 -14.96 -10.78
C PHE A 123 16.53 -14.94 -9.35
N ALA A 124 16.18 -16.10 -8.79
CA ALA A 124 15.66 -16.21 -7.43
C ALA A 124 16.66 -15.73 -6.37
N LEU A 125 17.95 -16.05 -6.51
CA LEU A 125 19.01 -15.52 -5.64
C LEU A 125 19.12 -14.00 -5.73
N LYS A 126 18.92 -13.43 -6.93
CA LYS A 126 18.92 -11.97 -7.12
C LYS A 126 17.72 -11.30 -6.47
N ILE A 127 16.52 -11.89 -6.56
CA ILE A 127 15.35 -11.41 -5.81
C ILE A 127 15.60 -11.49 -4.29
N GLN A 128 16.19 -12.58 -3.79
CA GLN A 128 16.58 -12.71 -2.38
C GLN A 128 17.49 -11.55 -1.94
N HIS A 129 18.51 -11.22 -2.72
CA HIS A 129 19.41 -10.12 -2.39
C HIS A 129 18.67 -8.77 -2.28
N MET A 130 17.75 -8.49 -3.21
CA MET A 130 16.94 -7.26 -3.18
C MET A 130 16.02 -7.20 -1.96
N VAL A 131 15.32 -8.30 -1.65
CA VAL A 131 14.42 -8.38 -0.49
C VAL A 131 15.19 -8.22 0.83
N LEU A 132 16.40 -8.78 0.95
CA LEU A 132 17.28 -8.54 2.09
C LEU A 132 17.77 -7.10 2.18
N GLY A 133 18.01 -6.45 1.03
CA GLY A 133 18.33 -5.03 0.95
C GLY A 133 17.20 -4.15 1.47
N VAL A 134 15.94 -4.49 1.15
CA VAL A 134 14.77 -3.83 1.72
C VAL A 134 14.70 -4.06 3.22
N LYS A 135 14.85 -5.31 3.70
CA LYS A 135 14.82 -5.67 5.14
C LYS A 135 15.75 -4.80 5.98
N ARG A 136 16.99 -4.61 5.52
CA ARG A 136 18.01 -3.80 6.22
C ARG A 136 17.62 -2.33 6.36
N ASN A 137 16.81 -1.81 5.43
CA ASN A 137 16.42 -0.40 5.37
C ASN A 137 14.96 -0.17 5.80
N THR A 138 14.21 -1.22 6.15
CA THR A 138 12.76 -1.16 6.41
C THR A 138 12.40 -0.28 7.62
N PHE A 139 13.30 -0.12 8.60
CA PHE A 139 13.11 0.79 9.73
C PHE A 139 13.30 2.28 9.39
N SER A 140 13.59 2.61 8.13
CA SER A 140 13.65 3.98 7.64
C SER A 140 12.96 4.07 6.29
N LEU A 141 11.62 3.97 6.29
CA LEU A 141 10.80 4.08 5.08
C LEU A 141 11.13 5.32 4.23
N GLY A 142 11.54 6.44 4.85
CA GLY A 142 12.02 7.64 4.14
C GLY A 142 13.37 7.51 3.41
N ARG A 143 14.14 6.44 3.69
CA ARG A 143 15.44 6.13 3.04
C ARG A 143 15.32 5.07 1.94
N ILE A 144 14.23 4.32 1.88
CA ILE A 144 14.03 3.34 0.82
C ILE A 144 13.59 4.07 -0.46
N LYS A 145 14.50 4.16 -1.42
CA LYS A 145 14.17 4.59 -2.78
C LYS A 145 13.47 3.45 -3.51
N ILE A 146 12.15 3.39 -3.40
CA ILE A 146 11.34 2.35 -4.05
C ILE A 146 11.58 2.28 -5.57
N ALA A 147 11.90 3.41 -6.19
CA ALA A 147 12.28 3.49 -7.61
C ALA A 147 13.50 2.62 -7.94
N ASP A 148 14.52 2.60 -7.07
CA ASP A 148 15.73 1.81 -7.27
C ASP A 148 15.43 0.32 -7.14
N VAL A 149 14.59 -0.07 -6.18
CA VAL A 149 14.13 -1.46 -6.01
C VAL A 149 13.35 -1.94 -7.24
N LEU A 150 12.41 -1.12 -7.73
CA LEU A 150 11.65 -1.44 -8.94
C LEU A 150 12.55 -1.54 -10.17
N TYR A 151 13.52 -0.64 -10.29
CA TYR A 151 14.51 -0.67 -11.37
C TYR A 151 15.31 -1.98 -11.36
N ASP A 152 15.82 -2.40 -10.20
CA ASP A 152 16.62 -3.61 -10.08
C ASP A 152 15.80 -4.88 -10.37
N VAL A 153 14.53 -4.92 -9.91
CA VAL A 153 13.61 -6.02 -10.22
C VAL A 153 13.33 -6.10 -11.72
N LEU A 154 12.97 -4.98 -12.36
CA LEU A 154 12.70 -4.96 -13.81
C LEU A 154 13.94 -5.32 -14.63
N ARG A 155 15.13 -4.87 -14.19
CA ARG A 155 16.41 -5.26 -14.80
C ARG A 155 16.65 -6.77 -14.66
N ALA A 156 16.41 -7.35 -13.48
CA ALA A 156 16.54 -8.79 -13.27
C ALA A 156 15.57 -9.59 -14.15
N VAL A 157 14.31 -9.16 -14.24
CA VAL A 157 13.31 -9.79 -15.12
C VAL A 157 13.77 -9.74 -16.57
N ARG A 158 14.26 -8.60 -17.06
CA ARG A 158 14.76 -8.47 -18.44
C ARG A 158 15.98 -9.34 -18.72
N THR A 159 16.93 -9.42 -17.79
CA THR A 159 18.13 -10.26 -17.95
C THR A 159 17.81 -11.75 -17.96
N HIS A 160 16.86 -12.18 -17.12
CA HIS A 160 16.50 -13.58 -16.94
C HIS A 160 15.28 -14.02 -17.77
N HIS A 161 14.81 -13.18 -18.70
CA HIS A 161 13.80 -13.54 -19.68
C HIS A 161 14.45 -13.57 -21.06
N LYS A 162 14.29 -14.68 -21.81
CA LYS A 162 14.70 -14.71 -23.22
C LYS A 162 13.91 -13.64 -23.98
N ALA A 163 14.60 -12.62 -24.48
CA ALA A 163 14.03 -11.74 -25.48
C ALA A 163 13.76 -12.57 -26.74
N SER A 164 12.49 -12.85 -27.05
CA SER A 164 12.12 -13.38 -28.35
C SER A 164 12.30 -12.28 -29.39
N GLY A 165 13.45 -12.24 -30.07
CA GLY A 165 13.68 -11.36 -31.22
C GLY A 165 15.14 -11.11 -31.57
N ALA A 166 15.78 -12.07 -32.22
CA ALA A 166 16.86 -11.87 -33.21
C ALA A 166 17.16 -13.21 -33.92
N ASN A 167 16.35 -13.52 -34.93
CA ASN A 167 16.69 -14.28 -36.14
C ASN A 167 15.62 -13.96 -37.19
#